data_AF-A0A0U0QSE8-F1
#
_entry.id   AF-A0A0U0QSE8-F1
#
_cell.length_a   1.000
_cell.length_b   1.000
_cell.length_c   1.000
_cell.angle_alpha   90.00
_cell.angle_beta   90.00
_cell.angle_gamma   90.00
#
_symmetry.space_group_name_H-M   'P 1'
#
loop_
_entity.id
_entity.type
_entity.pdbx_description
1 polymer ?
#
loop_
_entity_poly.entity_id
_entity_poly.type
_entity_poly.pdbx_seq_one_letter_code
_entity_poly.pdbx_strand_id
1 'polypeptide(L)' 'MPAGHYTLRAAIDWQQHKPNGSHVVNYPPMLLSRDGRDDSGFYPVATLDIPRDAQTAVNAS' A
#
# COMPACT_ATOMS: atom_id res chain seq x y z
N MET A 1 -0.10 5.37 -18.37
CA MET A 1 -1.34 5.02 -17.64
C MET A 1 -2.51 5.74 -18.27
N PRO A 2 -3.71 5.13 -18.39
CA PRO A 2 -4.93 5.80 -18.85
C PRO A 2 -5.32 7.02 -18.01
N ALA A 3 -6.21 7.88 -18.51
CA ALA A 3 -6.85 8.91 -17.71
C ALA A 3 -7.78 8.24 -16.71
N GLY A 4 -7.86 8.83 -15.53
CA GLY A 4 -8.70 8.32 -14.46
C GLY A 4 -8.29 8.84 -13.09
N HIS A 5 -9.09 8.46 -12.12
CA HIS A 5 -8.84 8.70 -10.70
C HIS A 5 -8.11 7.51 -10.11
N TYR A 6 -7.00 7.76 -9.44
CA TYR A 6 -6.15 6.74 -8.87
C TYR A 6 -5.92 7.00 -7.38
N THR A 7 -5.94 5.93 -6.59
CA THR A 7 -5.51 5.96 -5.18
C THR A 7 -4.12 5.34 -5.08
N LEU A 8 -3.15 6.13 -4.61
CA LEU A 8 -1.86 5.60 -4.21
C LEU A 8 -2.02 4.95 -2.83
N ARG A 9 -1.59 3.69 -2.73
CA ARG A 9 -1.69 2.91 -1.50
C ARG A 9 -0.38 2.21 -1.19
N ALA A 10 -0.09 2.06 0.10
CA ALA A 10 1.09 1.38 0.60
C ALA A 10 0.71 0.09 1.31
N ALA A 11 1.56 -0.93 1.19
CA ALA A 11 1.51 -2.13 2.03
C ALA A 11 2.78 -2.22 2.84
N ILE A 12 2.64 -2.75 4.06
CA ILE A 12 3.78 -3.17 4.88
C ILE A 12 3.82 -4.68 4.78
N ASP A 13 4.89 -5.20 4.15
CA ASP A 13 5.21 -6.61 4.22
C ASP A 13 6.16 -6.84 5.41
N TRP A 14 5.77 -7.73 6.30
CA TRP A 14 6.57 -8.07 7.48
C TRP A 14 7.24 -9.41 7.26
N GLN A 15 8.55 -9.40 7.02
CA GLN A 15 9.36 -10.61 7.01
C GLN A 15 9.97 -10.86 8.39
N GLN A 16 9.40 -11.81 9.14
CA GLN A 16 9.96 -12.22 10.42
C GLN A 16 11.11 -13.22 10.21
N HIS A 17 12.34 -12.75 10.08
CA HIS A 17 13.53 -13.62 10.16
C HIS A 17 14.09 -13.59 11.59
N LYS A 18 13.87 -14.66 12.37
CA LYS A 18 14.59 -14.92 13.63
C LYS A 18 15.52 -16.12 13.45
N PRO A 19 16.82 -15.91 13.16
CA PRO A 19 17.77 -17.01 13.19
C PRO A 19 17.87 -17.52 14.64
N ASN A 20 17.78 -18.85 14.82
CA ASN A 20 17.83 -19.57 16.11
C ASN A 20 16.65 -19.34 17.08
N GLY A 21 15.44 -19.03 16.58
CA GLY A 21 14.25 -18.88 17.42
C GLY A 21 13.79 -20.18 18.09
N SER A 22 14.25 -20.44 19.33
CA SER A 22 13.88 -21.63 20.12
C SER A 22 12.64 -21.43 21.02
N HIS A 23 12.14 -20.20 21.16
CA HIS A 23 11.01 -19.90 22.05
C HIS A 23 9.74 -19.58 21.27
N VAL A 24 8.65 -20.27 21.61
CA VAL A 24 7.29 -19.92 21.19
C VAL A 24 6.95 -18.58 21.84
N VAL A 25 6.93 -17.51 21.05
CA VAL A 25 6.46 -16.21 21.52
C VAL A 25 4.98 -16.11 21.20
N ASN A 26 4.14 -16.36 22.21
CA ASN A 26 2.70 -16.19 22.09
C ASN A 26 2.37 -14.70 22.26
N TYR A 27 2.39 -13.95 21.17
CA TYR A 27 1.85 -12.60 21.20
C TYR A 27 0.32 -12.70 21.18
N PRO A 28 -0.41 -12.03 22.10
CA PRO A 28 -1.84 -11.79 21.86
C PRO A 28 -2.00 -11.14 20.49
N PRO A 29 -3.14 -11.35 19.78
CA PRO A 29 -3.33 -10.83 18.43
C PRO A 29 -2.94 -9.35 18.40
N MET A 30 -1.81 -9.05 17.75
CA MET A 30 -1.38 -7.68 17.68
C MET A 30 -2.41 -6.95 16.82
N LEU A 31 -3.11 -6.00 17.41
CA LEU A 31 -4.00 -5.06 16.71
C LEU A 31 -3.13 -4.08 15.90
N LEU A 32 -2.34 -4.60 14.98
CA LEU A 32 -1.40 -3.89 14.09
C LEU A 32 -2.11 -3.10 13.00
N SER A 33 -3.43 -3.27 12.86
CA SER A 33 -4.26 -2.41 12.02
C SER A 33 -4.27 -1.02 12.65
N ARG A 34 -3.27 -0.21 12.33
CA ARG A 34 -3.32 1.22 12.60
C ARG A 34 -4.55 1.77 11.86
N ASP A 35 -5.26 2.72 12.46
CA ASP A 35 -6.38 3.39 11.80
C ASP A 35 -5.99 3.86 10.38
N GLY A 36 -6.90 3.72 9.43
CA GLY A 36 -6.68 4.12 8.03
C GLY A 36 -6.27 3.00 7.07
N ARG A 37 -6.33 1.73 7.50
CA ARG A 37 -6.24 0.58 6.58
C ARG A 37 -7.57 0.38 5.86
N ASP A 38 -7.54 0.23 4.53
CA ASP A 38 -8.73 -0.06 3.72
C ASP A 38 -9.15 -1.55 3.80
N ASP A 39 -10.32 -1.88 3.25
CA ASP A 39 -10.85 -3.26 3.23
C ASP A 39 -9.94 -4.24 2.44
N SER A 40 -9.05 -3.72 1.58
CA SER A 40 -8.06 -4.52 0.86
C SER A 40 -6.78 -4.76 1.67
N GLY A 41 -6.68 -4.18 2.87
CA GLY A 41 -5.51 -4.33 3.73
C GLY A 41 -4.35 -3.40 3.36
N PHE A 42 -4.55 -2.37 2.56
CA PHE A 42 -3.55 -1.35 2.24
C PHE A 42 -3.84 -0.06 3.00
N TYR A 43 -2.86 0.85 3.03
CA TYR A 43 -3.01 2.20 3.58
C TYR A 43 -3.09 3.21 2.43
N PRO A 44 -4.22 3.91 2.22
CA PRO A 44 -4.29 5.01 1.27
C PRO A 44 -3.33 6.13 1.67
N VAL A 45 -2.56 6.63 0.71
CA VAL A 45 -1.55 7.68 0.91
C VAL A 45 -1.99 8.99 0.27
N ALA A 46 -2.49 8.94 -0.97
CA ALA A 46 -2.94 10.11 -1.72
C ALA A 46 -3.85 9.70 -2.89
N THR A 47 -4.58 10.68 -3.42
CA THR A 47 -5.37 10.56 -4.65
C THR A 47 -4.71 11.35 -5.78
N LEU A 48 -4.75 10.82 -7.00
CA LEU A 48 -4.22 11.46 -8.20
C LEU A 48 -5.25 11.37 -9.33
N ASP A 49 -5.58 12.52 -9.90
CA ASP A 49 -6.39 12.63 -11.11
C ASP A 49 -5.49 12.85 -12.33
N ILE A 50 -5.58 11.94 -13.31
CA ILE A 50 -4.89 12.07 -14.58
C ILE A 50 -5.92 12.51 -15.64
N PRO A 51 -5.87 13.78 -16.11
CA PRO A 51 -6.74 14.25 -17.18
C PRO A 51 -6.31 13.67 -18.54
N ARG A 52 -7.28 13.47 -19.44
CA ARG A 52 -7.01 12.91 -20.79
C ARG A 52 -6.00 13.74 -21.57
N ASP A 53 -6.06 15.06 -21.46
CA ASP A 53 -5.22 15.97 -22.25
C ASP A 53 -3.74 15.92 -21.84
N ALA A 54 -3.45 15.60 -20.57
CA ALA A 54 -2.08 15.43 -20.08
C ALA A 54 -1.42 14.16 -20.64
N GLN A 55 -2.18 13.12 -20.98
CA GLN A 55 -1.62 11.90 -21.58
C GLN A 55 -1.19 12.09 -23.04
N THR A 56 -1.89 12.95 -23.78
CA THR A 56 -1.54 13.28 -25.16
C THR A 56 -0.18 14.00 -25.26
N ALA A 57 0.20 14.78 -24.25
CA ALA A 57 1.49 15.47 -24.20
C ALA A 57 2.67 14.50 -23.96
N VAL A 58 2.49 13.45 -23.15
CA VAL A 58 3.55 12.47 -22.83
C VAL A 58 3.79 11.49 -23.98
N ASN A 59 2.75 11.16 -24.76
CA ASN A 59 2.88 10.25 -25.91
C ASN A 59 3.38 10.93 -27.20
N ALA A 60 3.55 12.25 -27.20
CA ALA A 60 4.04 13.04 -28.33
C ALA A 60 5.53 13.44 -28.20
N SER A 61 6.25 12.87 -27.23
CA SER A 61 7.69 13.10 -26.97
C SER A 61 8.54 11.90 -27.35
#